data_AF-X0B6M1-F1
#
_entry.id   AF-X0B6M1-F1
#
_cell.length_a   1.000
_cell.length_b   1.000
_cell.length_c   1.000
_cell.angle_alpha   90.00
_cell.angle_beta   90.00
_cell.angle_gamma   90.00
#
_symmetry.space_group_name_H-M   'P 1'
#
loop_
_entity.id
_entity.type
_entity.pdbx_description
1 polymer ?
#
loop_
_entity_poly.entity_id
_entity_poly.type
_entity_poly.pdbx_seq_one_letter_code
_entity_poly.pdbx_strand_id
1 'polypeptide(L)' 'MTMALTKVIWELAKQPEYIEPLRAEMHDVFGPEVGTRAIRINKDSLSRLQKLDSFIREVQQWCPSTFGKSKAPIQVNA' A
#
# COMPACT_ATOMS: atom_id res chain seq x y z
N MET A 1 8.33 -11.15 -2.51
CA MET A 1 8.32 -9.69 -2.24
C MET A 1 8.16 -8.84 -3.51
N THR A 2 8.80 -9.18 -4.63
CA THR A 2 8.80 -8.35 -5.86
C THR A 2 7.41 -8.10 -6.48
N MET A 3 6.49 -9.08 -6.47
CA MET A 3 5.17 -8.93 -7.10
C MET A 3 4.24 -7.94 -6.41
N ALA A 4 4.38 -7.73 -5.09
CA ALA A 4 3.52 -6.81 -4.36
C ALA A 4 3.81 -5.35 -4.74
N LEU A 5 5.09 -4.99 -4.81
CA LEU A 5 5.50 -3.64 -5.23
C LEU A 5 5.10 -3.36 -6.68
N THR A 6 5.33 -4.31 -7.59
CA THR A 6 4.92 -4.16 -9.00
C THR A 6 3.42 -3.91 -9.13
N LYS A 7 2.59 -4.66 -8.39
CA LYS A 7 1.13 -4.47 -8.37
C LYS A 7 0.74 -3.09 -7.85
N VAL A 8 1.35 -2.63 -6.75
CA VAL A 8 1.08 -1.31 -6.16
C VAL A 8 1.43 -0.20 -7.15
N ILE A 9 2.59 -0.26 -7.81
CA ILE A 9 2.98 0.74 -8.81
C ILE A 9 2.04 0.71 -10.03
N TRP A 10 1.65 -0.49 -10.48
CA TRP A 10 0.73 -0.65 -11.61
C TRP A 10 -0.65 -0.07 -11.32
N GLU A 11 -1.23 -0.37 -10.15
CA GLU A 11 -2.52 0.19 -9.76
C GLU A 11 -2.47 1.70 -9.53
N LEU A 12 -1.34 2.22 -9.01
CA LEU A 12 -1.13 3.66 -8.88
C LEU A 12 -1.08 4.36 -10.25
N ALA A 13 -0.48 3.72 -11.26
CA ALA A 13 -0.45 4.25 -12.63
C ALA A 13 -1.82 4.22 -13.31
N LYS A 14 -2.67 3.23 -12.98
CA LYS A 14 -4.05 3.13 -13.50
C LYS A 14 -5.00 4.15 -12.87
N GLN A 15 -4.76 4.54 -11.62
CA GLN A 15 -5.64 5.39 -10.83
C GLN A 15 -4.87 6.65 -10.36
N PRO A 16 -4.63 7.63 -11.24
CA PRO A 16 -3.84 8.82 -10.93
C PRO A 16 -4.46 9.71 -9.83
N GLU A 17 -5.76 9.54 -9.52
CA GLU A 17 -6.46 10.23 -8.43
C GLU A 17 -5.82 9.99 -7.06
N TYR A 18 -5.09 8.89 -6.86
CA TYR A 18 -4.36 8.61 -5.63
C TYR A 18 -3.01 9.33 -5.54
N ILE A 19 -2.46 9.83 -6.66
CA ILE A 19 -1.11 10.43 -6.69
C ILE A 19 -1.05 11.69 -5.83
N GLU A 20 -2.00 12.61 -6.00
CA GLU A 20 -1.97 13.89 -5.29
C GLU A 20 -2.20 13.73 -3.77
N PRO A 21 -3.18 12.93 -3.30
CA PRO A 21 -3.33 12.64 -1.87
C PRO A 21 -2.10 12.00 -1.23
N LEU A 22 -1.43 11.08 -1.93
CA LEU A 22 -0.21 10.42 -1.46
C LEU A 22 0.98 11.39 -1.45
N ARG A 23 1.12 12.23 -2.47
CA ARG A 23 2.15 13.28 -2.53
C ARG A 23 1.99 14.28 -1.38
N ALA A 24 0.76 14.74 -1.15
CA ALA A 24 0.46 15.65 -0.04
C ALA A 24 0.81 15.03 1.32
N GLU A 25 0.50 13.74 1.52
CA GLU A 25 0.89 13.02 2.74
C GLU A 25 2.42 12.92 2.89
N MET A 26 3.15 12.64 1.81
CA MET A 26 4.61 12.64 1.87
C MET A 26 5.16 14.01 2.30
N HIS A 27 4.62 15.10 1.76
CA HIS A 27 5.00 16.46 2.16
C HIS A 27 4.61 16.81 3.59
N ASP A 28 3.48 16.32 4.10
CA ASP A 28 3.11 16.50 5.51
C ASP A 28 4.03 15.73 6.48
N VAL A 29 4.42 14.52 6.10
CA VAL A 29 5.23 13.64 6.95
C VAL A 29 6.71 14.04 6.96
N PHE A 30 7.29 14.27 5.79
CA PHE A 30 8.72 14.52 5.62
C PHE A 30 9.06 15.99 5.29
N GLY A 31 8.05 16.85 5.10
CA GLY A 31 8.25 18.28 4.91
C GLY A 31 8.95 18.64 3.59
N PRO A 32 9.78 19.70 3.59
CA PRO A 32 10.48 20.17 2.40
C PRO A 32 11.60 19.23 1.93
N GLU A 33 12.00 18.26 2.76
CA GLU A 33 13.06 17.30 2.42
C GLU A 33 12.58 16.17 1.50
N VAL A 34 11.27 16.06 1.25
CA VAL A 34 10.68 15.07 0.32
C VAL A 34 11.38 15.12 -1.03
N GLY A 35 11.84 13.95 -1.51
CA GLY A 35 12.48 13.81 -2.81
C GLY A 35 13.95 14.24 -2.85
N THR A 36 14.52 14.72 -1.75
CA THR A 36 15.94 15.05 -1.63
C THR A 36 16.73 13.89 -1.01
N ARG A 37 18.07 13.91 -1.16
CA ARG A 37 18.96 12.97 -0.44
C ARG A 37 18.94 13.17 1.08
N ALA A 38 18.43 14.31 1.56
CA ALA A 38 18.39 14.63 2.99
C ALA A 38 17.20 13.98 3.71
N ILE A 39 16.22 13.44 2.98
CA ILE A 39 15.00 12.86 3.55
C ILE A 39 15.32 11.86 4.68
N ARG A 40 14.81 12.14 5.87
CA ARG A 40 14.97 11.27 7.04
C ARG A 40 13.81 10.29 7.15
N ILE A 41 14.05 9.06 6.68
CA ILE A 41 13.10 7.95 6.84
C ILE A 41 13.40 7.23 8.16
N ASN A 42 12.49 7.34 9.11
CA ASN A 42 12.54 6.60 10.38
C ASN A 42 11.20 5.88 10.65
N LYS A 43 11.17 5.02 11.67
CA LYS A 43 9.99 4.21 11.99
C LYS A 43 8.74 5.07 12.29
N ASP A 44 8.92 6.18 13.00
CA ASP A 44 7.83 7.09 13.35
C ASP A 44 7.28 7.85 12.13
N SER A 45 8.13 8.20 11.17
CA SER A 45 7.70 8.80 9.91
C SER A 45 6.95 7.79 9.03
N LEU A 46 7.41 6.54 8.99
CA LEU A 46 6.74 5.48 8.23
C LEU A 46 5.35 5.15 8.80
N SER A 47 5.18 5.14 10.13
CA SER A 47 3.88 4.89 10.75
C SER A 47 2.87 6.02 10.56
N ARG A 48 3.31 7.21 10.11
CA ARG A 48 2.44 8.35 9.78
C ARG A 48 1.90 8.33 8.36
N LEU A 49 2.39 7.45 7.48
CA LEU A 49 1.95 7.33 6.08
C LEU A 49 0.64 6.53 5.94
N GLN A 50 -0.43 7.03 6.56
CA GLN A 50 -1.70 6.29 6.70
C GLN A 50 -2.43 6.07 5.37
N LYS A 51 -2.38 7.03 4.45
CA LYS A 51 -2.99 6.92 3.12
C LYS A 51 -2.22 5.95 2.25
N LEU A 52 -0.89 5.96 2.32
CA LEU A 52 -0.08 4.96 1.63
C LEU A 52 -0.39 3.55 2.13
N ASP A 53 -0.47 3.35 3.45
CA ASP A 53 -0.83 2.05 4.03
C ASP A 53 -2.24 1.61 3.62
N SER A 54 -3.20 2.55 3.59
CA SER A 54 -4.57 2.29 3.14
C SER A 54 -4.61 1.90 1.67
N PHE A 55 -3.90 2.63 0.81
CA PHE A 55 -3.79 2.33 -0.62
C PHE A 55 -3.19 0.94 -0.87
N ILE A 56 -2.11 0.58 -0.16
CA ILE A 56 -1.50 -0.76 -0.28
C ILE A 56 -2.51 -1.85 0.11
N ARG A 57 -3.31 -1.65 1.15
CA ARG A 57 -4.37 -2.60 1.56
C ARG A 57 -5.46 -2.72 0.50
N GLU A 58 -5.90 -1.60 -0.09
CA GLU A 58 -6.86 -1.60 -1.21
C GLU A 58 -6.32 -2.37 -2.42
N VAL A 59 -5.07 -2.13 -2.81
CA VAL A 59 -4.42 -2.89 -3.90
C VAL A 59 -4.37 -4.39 -3.59
N GLN A 60 -4.06 -4.77 -2.34
CA GLN A 60 -4.07 -6.18 -1.91
C GLN A 60 -5.46 -6.81 -1.98
N GLN A 61 -6.51 -6.03 -1.72
CA GLN A 61 -7.90 -6.46 -1.81
C GLN A 61 -8.32 -6.70 -3.27
N TRP A 62 -7.94 -5.80 -4.18
CA TRP A 62 -8.26 -5.92 -5.62
C TRP A 62 -7.44 -7.00 -6.31
N CYS A 63 -6.22 -7.23 -5.83
CA CYS A 63 -5.31 -8.23 -6.35
C CYS A 63 -5.10 -9.35 -5.32
N PRO A 64 -6.13 -10.17 -5.03
CA PRO A 64 -5.98 -11.31 -4.16
C PRO A 64 -4.88 -12.19 -4.76
N SER A 65 -3.75 -12.29 -4.06
CA SER A 65 -2.70 -13.27 -4.40
C SER A 65 -3.15 -14.63 -3.89
N THR A 66 -4.32 -15.08 -4.33
CA THR A 66 -4.91 -16.34 -3.89
C THR A 66 -4.26 -17.48 -4.66
N PHE A 67 -3.22 -18.05 -4.06
CA PHE A 67 -3.16 -19.50 -3.95
C PHE A 67 -3.16 -19.87 -2.46
N GLY A 68 -4.31 -20.38 -2.00
CA GLY A 68 -4.44 -21.09 -0.73
C GLY A 68 -4.81 -20.26 0.49
N LYS A 69 -6.11 -20.05 0.73
CA LYS A 69 -6.86 -20.69 1.83
C LYS A 69 -8.36 -20.65 1.47
N SER A 70 -8.78 -21.55 0.59
CA SER A 70 -10.20 -21.93 0.55
C SER A 70 -10.50 -22.52 1.93
N LYS A 71 -11.25 -21.80 2.77
CA LYS A 71 -11.88 -22.45 3.93
C LYS A 71 -12.81 -23.51 3.34
N ALA A 72 -12.43 -24.78 3.47
CA ALA A 72 -13.34 -25.87 3.17
C ALA A 72 -14.58 -25.70 4.08
N PRO A 73 -15.80 -25.79 3.54
CA PRO A 73 -16.98 -25.90 4.40
C PRO A 73 -16.84 -27.20 5.19
N ILE A 74 -16.99 -27.10 6.52
CA ILE A 74 -17.10 -28.25 7.40
C ILE A 74 -18.38 -28.98 6.97
N GLN A 75 -18.22 -30.09 6.24
CA GLN A 75 -19.30 -31.06 6.04
C GLN A 75 -19.50 -31.77 7.38
N VAL A 76 -20.55 -31.38 8.11
CA VAL A 76 -21.03 -32.13 9.26
C VAL A 76 -21.83 -33.30 8.69
N ASN A 77 -21.22 -34.49 8.63
CA ASN A 77 -21.95 -35.71 8.32
C ASN A 77 -22.83 -36.09 9.51
N ALA A 78 -24.05 -36.50 9.17
CA ALA A 78 -25.13 -36.96 10.04
C ALA A 78 -24.78 -38.19 10.90
#